data_AF-A0A8J9VDM6-F1
#
_entry.id   AF-A0A8J9VDM6-F1
#
_cell.length_a   1.000
_cell.length_b   1.000
_cell.length_c   1.000
_cell.angle_alpha   90.00
_cell.angle_beta   90.00
_cell.angle_gamma   90.00
#
_symmetry.space_group_name_H-M   'P 1'
#
loop_
_entity.id
_entity.type
_entity.pdbx_description
1 polymer ?
#
loop_
_entity_poly.entity_id
_entity_poly.type
_entity_poly.pdbx_seq_one_letter_code
_entity_poly.pdbx_strand_id
1 'polypeptide(L)'
;MPSEEDKENMMEFNLSNIHQRIDCTLRQLQSQHHHVDDVLGDIKYLKTLSSEVLMVVNDLYQYPRIKSLKELKNIRDRTTHDISSGDPCVDNRRKGLDSLGVLNRLNDFITKMDKYIAVLQEMYMGFTQKVLVPLQTFCSGHQPYIGREDISLQRIESEILDLMSKIKVLLWSPEVEDYYFSNELFSQTVADEVDCTACPLLRLIPDVLQKMNAVFTRAQTWLRRDILYVQNTKAALHRAGKKCVQMRRRYDLAKEAFAQLQREATETEKSIRSHEERLAHIREEIQRFRKEREKVRESKTQLEDKLQDSSNLIDVSLDVLKVRVKALRKRLLVLGTKIESRERTYGHIKEKLKALKIEHKIIQDRIKNSEKYLEEMEEKLKALLKTKHSWEQRHAFKTDPEHLRAKQEAKTVRIPLKAVRVKTFVTKTRQQTLQRALALVEEIYDGKQWKRLATRLTWPDGAHITAEDMAAIQARCPDDVPAQAQKMLMLWRARCGKMASTESLMLALKSSDQTDVAERIEKLLDQQ
;
A
#
# COMPACT_ATOMS: atom_id res chain seq x y z
N MET A 1 14.35 18.56 17.08
CA MET A 1 14.79 18.27 15.71
C MET A 1 15.01 16.78 15.64
N PRO A 2 14.33 16.03 14.74
CA PRO A 2 14.51 14.57 14.66
C PRO A 2 15.95 14.25 14.25
N SER A 3 16.53 13.18 14.81
CA SER A 3 17.89 12.73 14.49
C SER A 3 18.00 12.26 13.02
N GLU A 4 19.21 12.15 12.47
CA GLU A 4 19.39 11.63 11.10
C GLU A 4 18.95 10.16 10.97
N GLU A 5 19.13 9.35 12.03
CA GLU A 5 18.56 8.00 12.12
C GLU A 5 17.02 8.02 12.10
N ASP A 6 16.36 9.00 12.75
CA ASP A 6 14.91 9.13 12.68
C ASP A 6 14.44 9.50 11.26
N LYS A 7 15.23 10.28 10.51
CA LYS A 7 14.92 10.64 9.12
C LYS A 7 15.14 9.48 8.15
N GLU A 8 16.21 8.70 8.30
CA GLU A 8 16.43 7.47 7.52
C GLU A 8 15.37 6.40 7.83
N ASN A 9 15.06 6.18 9.12
CA ASN A 9 14.01 5.25 9.54
C ASN A 9 12.59 5.72 9.12
N MET A 10 12.36 7.03 8.99
CA MET A 10 11.11 7.57 8.40
C MET A 10 11.04 7.40 6.88
N MET A 11 12.18 7.39 6.17
CA MET A 11 12.22 7.08 4.73
C MET A 11 12.02 5.59 4.45
N GLU A 12 12.47 4.71 5.35
CA GLU A 12 12.34 3.26 5.19
C GLU A 12 10.88 2.77 5.26
N PHE A 13 10.05 3.42 6.09
CA PHE A 13 8.62 3.10 6.27
C PHE A 13 7.68 4.09 5.58
N ASN A 14 7.99 4.42 4.33
CA ASN A 14 7.07 5.12 3.45
C ASN A 14 6.34 4.12 2.54
N LEU A 15 5.00 4.11 2.58
CA LEU A 15 4.19 3.21 1.76
C LEU A 15 4.51 3.34 0.25
N SER A 16 4.86 4.54 -0.23
CA SER A 16 5.27 4.75 -1.62
C SER A 16 6.57 4.02 -1.95
N ASN A 17 7.55 4.03 -1.04
CA ASN A 17 8.82 3.32 -1.22
C ASN A 17 8.59 1.80 -1.16
N ILE A 18 7.72 1.34 -0.27
CA ILE A 18 7.29 -0.06 -0.18
C ILE A 18 6.64 -0.50 -1.49
N HIS A 19 5.67 0.27 -2.01
CA HIS A 19 5.02 -0.01 -3.29
C HIS A 19 6.02 -0.09 -4.44
N GLN A 20 6.95 0.87 -4.53
CA GLN A 20 7.99 0.89 -5.55
C GLN A 20 8.92 -0.32 -5.45
N ARG A 21 9.32 -0.73 -4.23
CA ARG A 21 10.17 -1.89 -4.01
C ARG A 21 9.48 -3.20 -4.44
N ILE A 22 8.19 -3.34 -4.13
CA ILE A 22 7.39 -4.50 -4.58
C ILE A 22 7.33 -4.52 -6.11
N ASP A 23 7.02 -3.39 -6.75
CA ASP A 23 6.91 -3.30 -8.22
C ASP A 23 8.24 -3.59 -8.92
N CYS A 24 9.36 -3.02 -8.46
CA CYS A 24 10.69 -3.30 -9.00
C CYS A 24 11.04 -4.79 -8.88
N THR A 25 10.74 -5.41 -7.72
CA THR A 25 11.00 -6.83 -7.50
C THR A 25 10.13 -7.70 -8.41
N LEU A 26 8.84 -7.36 -8.58
CA LEU A 26 7.95 -8.04 -9.51
C LEU A 26 8.47 -8.00 -10.94
N ARG A 27 8.91 -6.84 -11.44
CA ARG A 27 9.47 -6.71 -12.79
C ARG A 27 10.74 -7.53 -12.96
N GLN A 28 11.61 -7.58 -11.95
CA GLN A 28 12.81 -8.41 -11.98
C GLN A 28 12.46 -9.91 -12.09
N LEU A 29 11.49 -10.37 -11.29
CA LEU A 29 11.03 -11.76 -11.34
C LEU A 29 10.33 -12.09 -12.67
N GLN A 30 9.56 -11.16 -13.23
CA GLN A 30 8.94 -11.32 -14.56
C GLN A 30 9.99 -11.41 -15.67
N SER A 31 11.08 -10.63 -15.58
CA SER A 31 12.19 -10.74 -16.53
C SER A 31 12.91 -12.09 -16.44
N GLN A 32 13.13 -12.60 -15.22
CA GLN A 32 13.68 -13.94 -15.02
C GLN A 32 12.75 -15.02 -15.56
N HIS A 33 11.43 -14.86 -15.34
CA HIS A 33 10.40 -15.77 -15.83
C HIS A 33 10.44 -15.87 -17.35
N HIS A 34 10.47 -14.73 -18.04
CA HIS A 34 10.51 -14.67 -19.49
C HIS A 34 11.75 -15.36 -20.06
N HIS A 35 12.91 -15.19 -19.40
CA HIS A 35 14.13 -15.91 -19.81
C HIS A 35 14.02 -17.44 -19.67
N VAL A 36 13.31 -17.95 -18.66
CA VAL A 36 13.06 -19.40 -18.52
C VAL A 36 12.06 -19.87 -19.57
N ASP A 37 11.03 -19.09 -19.83
CA ASP A 37 10.00 -19.35 -20.85
C ASP A 37 10.60 -19.41 -22.25
N ASP A 38 11.50 -18.49 -22.61
CA ASP A 38 12.18 -18.49 -23.90
C ASP A 38 13.03 -19.75 -24.16
N VAL A 39 13.55 -20.38 -23.09
CA VAL A 39 14.45 -21.53 -23.23
C VAL A 39 13.73 -22.88 -23.12
N LEU A 40 12.70 -22.96 -22.28
CA LEU A 40 12.00 -24.23 -22.00
C LEU A 40 10.50 -24.22 -22.30
N GLY A 41 9.94 -23.05 -22.62
CA GLY A 41 8.60 -22.90 -23.18
C GLY A 41 8.54 -23.13 -24.69
N ASP A 42 9.67 -23.41 -25.35
CA ASP A 42 9.64 -23.76 -26.79
C ASP A 42 9.03 -25.15 -27.01
N ILE A 43 7.78 -25.15 -27.48
CA ILE A 43 7.02 -26.35 -27.82
C ILE A 43 7.77 -27.20 -28.87
N LYS A 44 8.51 -26.59 -29.80
CA LYS A 44 9.28 -27.34 -30.82
C LYS A 44 10.41 -28.13 -30.18
N TYR A 45 11.10 -27.54 -29.20
CA TYR A 45 12.13 -28.24 -28.43
C TYR A 45 11.52 -29.42 -27.65
N LEU A 46 10.41 -29.21 -26.94
CA LEU A 46 9.73 -30.26 -26.17
C LEU A 46 9.21 -31.41 -27.06
N LYS A 47 8.67 -31.07 -28.23
CA LYS A 47 8.20 -32.04 -29.23
C LYS A 47 9.33 -32.88 -29.83
N THR A 48 10.47 -32.25 -30.11
CA THR A 48 11.68 -32.94 -30.57
C THR A 48 12.18 -33.92 -29.52
N LEU A 49 12.23 -33.49 -28.26
CA LEU A 49 12.65 -34.35 -27.15
C LEU A 49 11.70 -35.54 -26.93
N SER A 50 10.39 -35.31 -26.99
CA SER A 50 9.37 -36.35 -26.85
C SER A 50 9.48 -37.42 -27.95
N SER A 51 9.57 -36.99 -29.21
CA SER A 51 9.48 -37.88 -30.38
C SER A 51 10.80 -38.59 -30.73
N GLU A 52 11.95 -37.92 -30.49
CA GLU A 52 13.27 -38.43 -30.88
C GLU A 52 14.04 -39.10 -29.73
N VAL A 53 13.78 -38.71 -28.48
CA VAL A 53 14.54 -39.20 -27.31
C VAL A 53 13.67 -40.06 -26.42
N LEU A 54 12.54 -39.53 -25.93
CA LEU A 54 11.74 -40.22 -24.90
C LEU A 54 10.94 -41.40 -25.45
N MET A 55 10.37 -41.28 -26.66
CA MET A 55 9.74 -42.43 -27.34
C MET A 55 10.74 -43.58 -27.56
N VAL A 56 11.95 -43.26 -28.03
CA VAL A 56 12.99 -44.27 -28.31
C VAL A 56 13.39 -45.02 -27.05
N VAL A 57 13.57 -44.28 -25.96
CA VAL A 57 13.89 -44.84 -24.65
C VAL A 57 12.73 -45.66 -24.09
N ASN A 58 11.48 -45.20 -24.26
CA ASN A 58 10.30 -45.91 -23.79
C ASN A 58 10.11 -47.24 -24.53
N ASP A 59 10.27 -47.25 -25.85
CA ASP A 59 10.15 -48.45 -26.70
C ASP A 59 11.17 -49.55 -26.28
N LEU A 60 12.36 -49.14 -25.82
CA LEU A 60 13.45 -50.05 -25.47
C LEU A 60 13.35 -50.62 -24.06
N TYR A 61 13.06 -49.77 -23.09
CA TYR A 61 13.08 -50.16 -21.67
C TYR A 61 11.69 -50.42 -21.09
N GLN A 62 10.63 -50.30 -21.91
CA GLN A 62 9.22 -50.49 -21.52
C GLN A 62 8.87 -49.70 -20.26
N TYR A 63 9.14 -48.39 -20.22
CA TYR A 63 8.74 -47.53 -19.10
C TYR A 63 7.32 -47.01 -19.31
N PRO A 64 6.28 -47.63 -18.73
CA PRO A 64 4.89 -47.33 -19.09
C PRO A 64 4.52 -45.86 -18.85
N ARG A 65 5.19 -45.19 -17.89
CA ARG A 65 4.98 -43.77 -17.60
C ARG A 65 6.11 -43.19 -16.75
N ILE A 66 6.78 -42.16 -17.24
CA ILE A 66 7.89 -41.48 -16.55
C ILE A 66 7.37 -40.27 -15.77
N LYS A 67 7.18 -40.42 -14.47
CA LYS A 67 6.52 -39.45 -13.58
C LYS A 67 7.48 -38.51 -12.87
N SER A 68 8.74 -38.90 -12.70
CA SER A 68 9.71 -38.12 -11.91
C SER A 68 11.06 -37.90 -12.60
N LEU A 69 11.72 -36.78 -12.30
CA LEU A 69 13.09 -36.51 -12.79
C LEU A 69 14.09 -37.57 -12.29
N LYS A 70 13.80 -38.21 -11.16
CA LYS A 70 14.56 -39.35 -10.64
C LYS A 70 14.48 -40.56 -11.57
N GLU A 71 13.30 -40.87 -12.11
CA GLU A 71 13.14 -41.94 -13.10
C GLU A 71 13.90 -41.64 -14.39
N LEU A 72 13.87 -40.39 -14.90
CA LEU A 72 14.69 -39.98 -16.04
C LEU A 72 16.20 -40.15 -15.80
N LYS A 73 16.68 -39.84 -14.59
CA LYS A 73 18.09 -40.05 -14.22
C LYS A 73 18.45 -41.53 -14.19
N ASN A 74 17.58 -42.38 -13.63
CA ASN A 74 17.78 -43.83 -13.64
C ASN A 74 17.85 -44.41 -15.06
N ILE A 75 17.00 -43.91 -15.96
CA ILE A 75 16.99 -44.26 -17.38
C ILE A 75 18.31 -43.88 -18.07
N ARG A 76 18.80 -42.66 -17.81
CA ARG A 76 20.10 -42.19 -18.31
C ARG A 76 21.24 -43.10 -17.82
N ASP A 77 21.25 -43.44 -16.54
CA ASP A 77 22.33 -44.23 -15.94
C ASP A 77 22.38 -45.65 -16.53
N ARG A 78 21.21 -46.27 -16.75
CA ARG A 78 21.10 -47.54 -17.47
C ARG A 78 21.59 -47.43 -18.92
N THR A 79 21.13 -46.41 -19.65
CA THR A 79 21.56 -46.19 -21.05
C THR A 79 23.09 -45.98 -21.14
N THR A 80 23.69 -45.33 -20.14
CA THR A 80 25.14 -45.13 -20.06
C THR A 80 25.87 -46.45 -19.84
N HIS A 81 25.37 -47.29 -18.94
CA HIS A 81 25.90 -48.61 -18.65
C HIS A 81 25.86 -49.52 -19.89
N ASP A 82 24.74 -49.55 -20.60
CA ASP A 82 24.54 -50.42 -21.76
C ASP A 82 25.45 -50.02 -22.93
N ILE A 83 25.64 -48.72 -23.18
CA ILE A 83 26.62 -48.23 -24.16
C ILE A 83 28.06 -48.62 -23.75
N SER A 84 28.40 -48.53 -22.47
CA SER A 84 29.75 -48.82 -21.98
C SER A 84 30.11 -50.31 -21.97
N SER A 85 29.11 -51.20 -21.84
CA SER A 85 29.27 -52.65 -21.81
C SER A 85 29.36 -53.28 -23.21
N GLY A 86 29.13 -52.49 -24.27
CA GLY A 86 29.18 -52.96 -25.65
C GLY A 86 27.96 -53.77 -26.07
N ASP A 87 26.93 -53.86 -25.23
CA ASP A 87 25.62 -54.38 -25.61
C ASP A 87 24.87 -53.31 -26.42
N PRO A 88 24.68 -53.50 -27.74
CA PRO A 88 24.15 -52.45 -28.60
C PRO A 88 22.63 -52.34 -28.40
N CYS A 89 22.19 -51.61 -27.36
CA CYS A 89 20.76 -51.48 -27.07
C CYS A 89 20.05 -50.31 -27.76
N VAL A 90 20.72 -49.48 -28.57
CA VAL A 90 20.04 -48.36 -29.27
C VAL A 90 20.56 -48.18 -30.70
N ASP A 91 20.31 -49.15 -31.58
CA ASP A 91 20.61 -48.98 -33.01
C ASP A 91 19.36 -48.49 -33.76
N ASN A 92 19.00 -47.22 -33.56
CA ASN A 92 17.77 -46.63 -34.11
C ASN A 92 18.00 -45.93 -35.46
N ARG A 93 18.73 -46.59 -36.37
CA ARG A 93 19.13 -46.04 -37.69
C ARG A 93 17.96 -45.53 -38.53
N ARG A 94 16.74 -46.05 -38.32
CA ARG A 94 15.52 -45.59 -39.00
C ARG A 94 15.10 -44.15 -38.65
N LYS A 95 15.53 -43.60 -37.51
CA LYS A 95 15.28 -42.22 -37.07
C LYS A 95 16.53 -41.32 -37.08
N GLY A 96 17.68 -41.82 -37.56
CA GLY A 96 18.90 -41.03 -37.76
C GLY A 96 19.68 -40.65 -36.50
N LEU A 97 19.43 -41.30 -35.35
CA LEU A 97 20.15 -41.07 -34.09
C LEU A 97 20.82 -42.36 -33.61
N ASP A 98 22.12 -42.27 -33.33
CA ASP A 98 22.90 -43.33 -32.68
C ASP A 98 22.67 -43.32 -31.16
N SER A 99 23.09 -44.40 -30.49
CA SER A 99 22.93 -44.56 -29.03
C SER A 99 23.55 -43.39 -28.25
N LEU A 100 24.68 -42.88 -28.74
CA LEU A 100 25.39 -41.75 -28.15
C LEU A 100 24.62 -40.43 -28.32
N GLY A 101 24.00 -40.19 -29.48
CA GLY A 101 23.17 -39.03 -29.74
C GLY A 101 21.91 -38.99 -28.86
N VAL A 102 21.27 -40.15 -28.60
CA VAL A 102 20.14 -40.26 -27.66
C VAL A 102 20.59 -39.92 -26.24
N LEU A 103 21.69 -40.50 -25.77
CA LEU A 103 22.24 -40.25 -24.44
C LEU A 103 22.63 -38.76 -24.25
N ASN A 104 23.27 -38.15 -25.24
CA ASN A 104 23.68 -36.74 -25.19
C ASN A 104 22.47 -35.80 -25.07
N ARG A 105 21.39 -36.05 -25.81
CA ARG A 105 20.17 -35.24 -25.74
C ARG A 105 19.41 -35.44 -24.42
N LEU A 106 19.38 -36.68 -23.91
CA LEU A 106 18.82 -36.96 -22.59
C LEU A 106 19.60 -36.25 -21.48
N ASN A 107 20.94 -36.25 -21.56
CA ASN A 107 21.82 -35.53 -20.64
C ASN A 107 21.61 -34.01 -20.69
N ASP A 108 21.54 -33.42 -21.88
CA ASP A 108 21.26 -31.99 -22.07
C ASP A 108 19.92 -31.61 -21.45
N PHE A 109 18.87 -32.41 -21.67
CA PHE A 109 17.55 -32.16 -21.11
C PHE A 109 17.52 -32.28 -19.58
N ILE A 110 18.07 -33.36 -19.00
CA ILE A 110 18.12 -33.52 -17.54
C ILE A 110 18.88 -32.35 -16.89
N THR A 111 20.01 -31.95 -17.50
CA THR A 111 20.83 -30.84 -17.00
C THR A 111 20.06 -29.52 -17.05
N LYS A 112 19.35 -29.25 -18.16
CA LYS A 112 18.47 -28.07 -18.29
C LYS A 112 17.34 -28.12 -17.26
N MET A 113 16.62 -29.24 -17.14
CA MET A 113 15.54 -29.41 -16.16
C MET A 113 16.03 -29.14 -14.73
N ASP A 114 17.14 -29.75 -14.29
CA ASP A 114 17.72 -29.50 -12.96
C ASP A 114 18.04 -28.01 -12.75
N LYS A 115 18.69 -27.38 -13.72
CA LYS A 115 19.05 -25.95 -13.66
C LYS A 115 17.79 -25.07 -13.55
N TYR A 116 16.78 -25.30 -14.37
CA TYR A 116 15.61 -24.44 -14.46
C TYR A 116 14.62 -24.68 -13.33
N ILE A 117 14.47 -25.92 -12.83
CA ILE A 117 13.75 -26.18 -11.58
C ILE A 117 14.38 -25.39 -10.44
N ALA A 118 15.72 -25.37 -10.33
CA ALA A 118 16.39 -24.57 -9.31
C ALA A 118 16.09 -23.07 -9.45
N VAL A 119 16.13 -22.51 -10.67
CA VAL A 119 15.77 -21.11 -10.93
C VAL A 119 14.32 -20.82 -10.53
N LEU A 120 13.36 -21.68 -10.94
CA LEU A 120 11.95 -21.52 -10.60
C LEU A 120 11.69 -21.62 -9.09
N GLN A 121 12.40 -22.51 -8.39
CA GLN A 121 12.36 -22.58 -6.93
C GLN A 121 12.90 -21.29 -6.29
N GLU A 122 13.99 -20.71 -6.80
CA GLU A 122 14.50 -19.42 -6.31
C GLU A 122 13.53 -18.28 -6.55
N MET A 123 12.92 -18.24 -7.73
CA MET A 123 11.88 -17.27 -8.08
C MET A 123 10.66 -17.38 -7.16
N TYR A 124 10.19 -18.61 -6.89
CA TYR A 124 9.08 -18.88 -5.98
C TYR A 124 9.38 -18.34 -4.56
N MET A 125 10.59 -18.60 -4.06
CA MET A 125 11.03 -18.12 -2.75
C MET A 125 11.18 -16.60 -2.74
N GLY A 126 11.75 -16.02 -3.79
CA GLY A 126 11.89 -14.58 -3.98
C GLY A 126 10.53 -13.89 -3.99
N PHE A 127 9.57 -14.40 -4.76
CA PHE A 127 8.20 -13.90 -4.78
C PHE A 127 7.55 -13.98 -3.40
N THR A 128 7.61 -15.14 -2.75
CA THR A 128 6.99 -15.33 -1.42
C THR A 128 7.50 -14.30 -0.42
N GLN A 129 8.82 -14.14 -0.31
CA GLN A 129 9.43 -13.31 0.73
C GLN A 129 9.40 -11.81 0.40
N LYS A 130 9.67 -11.45 -0.85
CA LYS A 130 9.90 -10.05 -1.24
C LYS A 130 8.67 -9.38 -1.86
N VAL A 131 7.65 -10.15 -2.24
CA VAL A 131 6.42 -9.62 -2.87
C VAL A 131 5.19 -9.99 -2.05
N LEU A 132 4.90 -11.29 -1.88
CA LEU A 132 3.66 -11.74 -1.25
C LEU A 132 3.55 -11.28 0.21
N VAL A 133 4.60 -11.49 1.00
CA VAL A 133 4.61 -11.05 2.41
C VAL A 133 4.39 -9.53 2.52
N PRO A 134 5.16 -8.67 1.82
CA PRO A 134 4.90 -7.23 1.79
C PRO A 134 3.49 -6.84 1.33
N LEU A 135 2.93 -7.50 0.30
CA LEU A 135 1.56 -7.26 -0.16
C LEU A 135 0.55 -7.57 0.96
N GLN A 136 0.68 -8.72 1.62
CA GLN A 136 -0.21 -9.08 2.72
C GLN A 136 -0.04 -8.13 3.92
N THR A 137 1.17 -7.62 4.19
CA THR A 137 1.45 -6.73 5.33
C THR A 137 0.88 -5.33 5.11
N PHE A 138 1.18 -4.73 3.96
CA PHE A 138 1.00 -3.30 3.73
C PHE A 138 -0.19 -3.00 2.82
N CYS A 139 -0.45 -3.89 1.87
CA CYS A 139 -1.50 -3.70 0.86
C CYS A 139 -2.84 -4.34 1.26
N SER A 140 -3.02 -4.77 2.51
CA SER A 140 -4.26 -5.40 3.00
C SER A 140 -5.18 -4.41 3.75
N GLY A 141 -6.46 -4.79 3.93
CA GLY A 141 -7.40 -4.07 4.80
C GLY A 141 -8.12 -2.88 4.16
N HIS A 142 -8.65 -3.02 2.95
CA HIS A 142 -9.63 -2.05 2.43
C HIS A 142 -10.89 -2.06 3.30
N GLN A 143 -11.36 -0.88 3.71
CA GLN A 143 -12.79 -0.72 4.01
C GLN A 143 -13.50 -0.55 2.67
N PRO A 144 -14.59 -1.30 2.40
CA PRO A 144 -15.32 -1.20 1.15
C PRO A 144 -15.71 0.26 0.90
N TYR A 145 -15.45 0.73 -0.32
CA TYR A 145 -16.05 1.96 -0.80
C TYR A 145 -17.55 1.68 -0.90
N ILE A 146 -18.40 2.53 -0.34
CA ILE A 146 -19.85 2.36 -0.50
C ILE A 146 -20.15 2.37 -2.01
N GLY A 147 -20.50 1.21 -2.57
CA GLY A 147 -21.34 1.10 -3.76
C GLY A 147 -20.77 0.62 -5.09
N ARG A 148 -19.55 0.07 -5.23
CA ARG A 148 -19.16 -0.62 -6.50
C ARG A 148 -18.29 -1.86 -6.28
N GLU A 149 -18.62 -2.88 -7.07
CA GLU A 149 -18.13 -4.27 -7.07
C GLU A 149 -16.69 -4.46 -6.58
N ASP A 150 -16.60 -4.97 -5.35
CA ASP A 150 -15.38 -5.49 -4.75
C ASP A 150 -15.01 -6.83 -5.40
N ILE A 151 -14.07 -6.82 -6.34
CA ILE A 151 -13.11 -7.93 -6.35
C ILE A 151 -12.23 -7.68 -5.12
N SER A 152 -12.70 -8.15 -3.96
CA SER A 152 -12.01 -8.00 -2.68
C SER A 152 -10.56 -8.43 -2.82
N LEU A 153 -9.61 -7.66 -2.28
CA LEU A 153 -8.21 -8.07 -2.24
C LEU A 153 -8.03 -9.45 -1.60
N GLN A 154 -8.94 -9.85 -0.72
CA GLN A 154 -8.96 -11.19 -0.13
C GLN A 154 -9.15 -12.27 -1.19
N ARG A 155 -9.96 -12.01 -2.22
CA ARG A 155 -10.12 -12.93 -3.35
C ARG A 155 -8.80 -13.05 -4.12
N ILE A 156 -8.16 -11.93 -4.44
CA ILE A 156 -6.84 -11.94 -5.13
C ILE A 156 -5.80 -12.68 -4.28
N GLU A 157 -5.77 -12.45 -2.97
CA GLU A 157 -4.89 -13.14 -2.02
C GLU A 157 -5.15 -14.65 -2.03
N SER A 158 -6.41 -15.09 -1.94
CA SER A 158 -6.77 -16.51 -1.97
C SER A 158 -6.37 -17.20 -3.28
N GLU A 159 -6.57 -16.53 -4.42
CA GLU A 159 -6.20 -17.05 -5.74
C GLU A 159 -4.67 -17.18 -5.86
N ILE A 160 -3.90 -16.20 -5.33
CA ILE A 160 -2.43 -16.30 -5.29
C ILE A 160 -1.99 -17.47 -4.40
N LEU A 161 -2.57 -17.63 -3.22
CA LEU A 161 -2.20 -18.71 -2.28
C LEU A 161 -2.49 -20.10 -2.86
N ASP A 162 -3.63 -20.27 -3.53
CA ASP A 162 -3.99 -21.52 -4.22
C ASP A 162 -2.99 -21.85 -5.34
N LEU A 163 -2.69 -20.88 -6.22
CA LEU A 163 -1.70 -21.07 -7.29
C LEU A 163 -0.30 -21.38 -6.75
N MET A 164 0.12 -20.67 -5.70
CA MET A 164 1.41 -20.90 -5.03
C MET A 164 1.48 -22.29 -4.40
N SER A 165 0.38 -22.79 -3.81
CA SER A 165 0.30 -24.16 -3.30
C SER A 165 0.52 -25.19 -4.42
N LYS A 166 -0.15 -25.01 -5.56
CA LYS A 166 -0.01 -25.88 -6.75
C LYS A 166 1.42 -25.86 -7.30
N ILE A 167 2.02 -24.68 -7.43
CA ILE A 167 3.43 -24.53 -7.86
C ILE A 167 4.37 -25.26 -6.89
N LYS A 168 4.14 -25.12 -5.59
CA LYS A 168 4.96 -25.78 -4.57
C LYS A 168 4.90 -27.30 -4.66
N VAL A 169 3.72 -27.88 -4.89
CA VAL A 169 3.58 -29.33 -5.09
C VAL A 169 4.40 -29.76 -6.29
N LEU A 170 4.23 -29.08 -7.43
CA LEU A 170 4.94 -29.39 -8.67
C LEU A 170 6.47 -29.29 -8.56
N LEU A 171 6.99 -28.30 -7.83
CA LEU A 171 8.43 -28.06 -7.71
C LEU A 171 9.15 -28.93 -6.65
N TRP A 172 8.44 -29.51 -5.68
CA TRP A 172 9.03 -30.24 -4.54
C TRP A 172 8.47 -31.64 -4.27
N SER A 173 7.37 -32.05 -4.90
CA SER A 173 6.78 -33.38 -4.76
C SER A 173 6.60 -34.00 -6.17
N PRO A 174 7.57 -34.79 -6.65
CA PRO A 174 7.65 -35.18 -8.06
C PRO A 174 6.79 -36.39 -8.43
N GLU A 175 5.78 -36.77 -7.63
CA GLU A 175 4.74 -37.69 -8.10
C GLU A 175 3.70 -36.88 -8.88
N VAL A 176 4.06 -36.57 -10.12
CA VAL A 176 3.27 -35.68 -10.97
C VAL A 176 2.05 -36.44 -11.49
N GLU A 177 0.95 -36.33 -10.76
CA GLU A 177 -0.37 -36.84 -11.19
C GLU A 177 -1.06 -35.86 -12.15
N ASP A 178 -1.84 -36.39 -13.10
CA ASP A 178 -2.40 -35.61 -14.21
C ASP A 178 -3.35 -34.48 -13.75
N TYR A 179 -3.98 -34.63 -12.58
CA TYR A 179 -4.91 -33.64 -12.04
C TYR A 179 -4.22 -32.38 -11.50
N TYR A 180 -2.89 -32.37 -11.35
CA TYR A 180 -2.16 -31.17 -10.90
C TYR A 180 -1.95 -30.14 -12.02
N PHE A 181 -2.04 -30.56 -13.27
CA PHE A 181 -1.81 -29.69 -14.42
C PHE A 181 -3.01 -28.80 -14.73
N SER A 182 -2.72 -27.58 -15.17
CA SER A 182 -3.74 -26.63 -15.60
C SER A 182 -4.31 -27.00 -16.96
N ASN A 183 -5.63 -26.92 -17.12
CA ASN A 183 -6.30 -26.98 -18.43
C ASN A 183 -6.31 -25.62 -19.16
N GLU A 184 -5.52 -24.66 -18.70
CA GLU A 184 -5.41 -23.37 -19.37
C GLU A 184 -4.52 -23.45 -20.63
N LEU A 185 -4.73 -22.50 -21.56
CA LEU A 185 -4.24 -22.51 -22.95
C LEU A 185 -2.84 -23.11 -23.18
N PHE A 186 -1.77 -22.57 -22.59
CA PHE A 186 -0.41 -23.02 -22.92
C PHE A 186 -0.09 -24.43 -22.41
N SER A 187 -0.42 -24.75 -21.16
CA SER A 187 -0.29 -26.10 -20.60
C SER A 187 -1.13 -27.13 -21.37
N GLN A 188 -2.30 -26.71 -21.88
CA GLN A 188 -3.14 -27.53 -22.74
C GLN A 188 -2.52 -27.74 -24.12
N THR A 189 -1.98 -26.69 -24.76
CA THR A 189 -1.29 -26.80 -26.06
C THR A 189 -0.11 -27.75 -25.99
N VAL A 190 0.67 -27.71 -24.90
CA VAL A 190 1.76 -28.68 -24.68
C VAL A 190 1.21 -30.10 -24.54
N ALA A 191 0.11 -30.30 -23.81
CA ALA A 191 -0.52 -31.61 -23.66
C ALA A 191 -1.08 -32.16 -24.98
N ASP A 192 -1.53 -31.29 -25.87
CA ASP A 192 -2.10 -31.67 -27.17
C ASP A 192 -1.01 -31.96 -28.21
N GLU A 193 0.15 -31.27 -28.14
CA GLU A 193 1.22 -31.38 -29.13
C GLU A 193 2.37 -32.34 -28.75
N VAL A 194 2.46 -32.71 -27.48
CA VAL A 194 3.53 -33.53 -26.90
C VAL A 194 2.91 -34.71 -26.17
N ASP A 195 3.51 -35.91 -26.26
CA ASP A 195 3.02 -37.09 -25.55
C ASP A 195 3.32 -36.99 -24.04
N CYS A 196 2.54 -36.16 -23.36
CA CYS A 196 2.59 -36.00 -21.91
C CYS A 196 1.97 -37.20 -21.16
N THR A 197 1.34 -38.16 -21.86
CA THR A 197 0.80 -39.36 -21.22
C THR A 197 1.91 -40.33 -20.84
N ALA A 198 2.91 -40.49 -21.71
CA ALA A 198 4.12 -41.27 -21.46
C ALA A 198 5.12 -40.53 -20.56
N CYS A 199 5.24 -39.20 -20.68
CA CYS A 199 6.15 -38.39 -19.86
C CYS A 199 5.50 -37.08 -19.37
N PRO A 200 4.71 -37.13 -18.27
CA PRO A 200 4.10 -35.94 -17.66
C PRO A 200 5.08 -34.81 -17.31
N LEU A 201 6.36 -35.13 -17.07
CA LEU A 201 7.41 -34.15 -16.77
C LEU A 201 7.59 -33.09 -17.84
N LEU A 202 7.25 -33.38 -19.10
CA LEU A 202 7.32 -32.40 -20.20
C LEU A 202 6.33 -31.24 -20.01
N ARG A 203 5.23 -31.47 -19.29
CA ARG A 203 4.22 -30.46 -18.97
C ARG A 203 4.55 -29.67 -17.68
N LEU A 204 5.50 -30.15 -16.86
CA LEU A 204 5.84 -29.57 -15.56
C LEU A 204 6.25 -28.10 -15.65
N ILE A 205 7.29 -27.79 -16.44
CA ILE A 205 7.84 -26.43 -16.53
C ILE A 205 6.86 -25.47 -17.21
N PRO A 206 6.25 -25.81 -18.36
CA PRO A 206 5.21 -24.97 -18.96
C PRO A 206 4.07 -24.60 -18.01
N ASP A 207 3.60 -25.57 -17.23
CA ASP A 207 2.50 -25.37 -16.30
C ASP A 207 2.89 -24.54 -15.08
N VAL A 208 4.10 -24.73 -14.53
CA VAL A 208 4.65 -23.88 -13.46
C VAL A 208 4.86 -22.44 -13.97
N LEU A 209 5.41 -22.26 -15.17
CA LEU A 209 5.60 -20.94 -15.79
C LEU A 209 4.26 -20.22 -15.95
N GLN A 210 3.25 -20.90 -16.47
CA GLN A 210 1.92 -20.33 -16.62
C GLN A 210 1.31 -19.91 -15.29
N LYS A 211 1.35 -20.79 -14.28
CA LYS A 211 0.84 -20.50 -12.92
C LYS A 211 1.63 -19.35 -12.27
N MET A 212 2.95 -19.27 -12.45
CA MET A 212 3.77 -18.17 -11.95
C MET A 212 3.41 -16.84 -12.61
N ASN A 213 3.20 -16.82 -13.92
CA ASN A 213 2.77 -15.62 -14.62
C ASN A 213 1.40 -15.14 -14.08
N ALA A 214 0.46 -16.07 -13.91
CA ALA A 214 -0.84 -15.81 -13.31
C ALA A 214 -0.75 -15.23 -11.89
N VAL A 215 0.21 -15.69 -11.07
CA VAL A 215 0.53 -15.15 -9.75
C VAL A 215 1.11 -13.73 -9.85
N PHE A 216 2.05 -13.48 -10.77
CA PHE A 216 2.63 -12.14 -10.96
C PHE A 216 1.58 -11.12 -11.41
N THR A 217 0.72 -11.46 -12.36
CA THR A 217 -0.35 -10.58 -12.83
C THR A 217 -1.32 -10.22 -11.70
N ARG A 218 -1.70 -11.20 -10.87
CA ARG A 218 -2.57 -10.98 -9.71
C ARG A 218 -1.91 -10.12 -8.64
N ALA A 219 -0.64 -10.37 -8.33
CA ALA A 219 0.14 -9.56 -7.40
C ALA A 219 0.28 -8.09 -7.88
N GLN A 220 0.52 -7.89 -9.17
CA GLN A 220 0.57 -6.55 -9.76
C GLN A 220 -0.79 -5.85 -9.71
N THR A 221 -1.88 -6.59 -9.94
CA THR A 221 -3.25 -6.07 -9.82
C THR A 221 -3.56 -5.65 -8.38
N TRP A 222 -3.18 -6.47 -7.40
CA TRP A 222 -3.28 -6.12 -5.98
C TRP A 222 -2.55 -4.81 -5.69
N LEU A 223 -1.26 -4.72 -6.05
CA LEU A 223 -0.45 -3.54 -5.82
C LEU A 223 -1.05 -2.27 -6.42
N ARG A 224 -1.46 -2.33 -7.70
CA ARG A 224 -2.08 -1.18 -8.40
C ARG A 224 -3.35 -0.71 -7.72
N ARG A 225 -4.18 -1.63 -7.24
CA ARG A 225 -5.42 -1.28 -6.53
C ARG A 225 -5.14 -0.61 -5.19
N ASP A 226 -4.14 -1.07 -4.44
CA ASP A 226 -3.76 -0.43 -3.18
C ASP A 226 -3.17 0.98 -3.41
N ILE A 227 -2.33 1.16 -4.43
CA ILE A 227 -1.84 2.49 -4.86
C ILE A 227 -3.02 3.43 -5.17
N LEU A 228 -3.98 2.97 -5.99
CA LEU A 228 -5.16 3.75 -6.35
C LEU A 228 -6.02 4.09 -5.12
N TYR A 229 -6.19 3.15 -4.19
CA TYR A 229 -6.91 3.40 -2.93
C TYR A 229 -6.27 4.54 -2.12
N VAL A 230 -4.94 4.53 -1.97
CA VAL A 230 -4.21 5.57 -1.24
C VAL A 230 -4.33 6.93 -1.95
N GLN A 231 -4.18 6.96 -3.27
CA GLN A 231 -4.37 8.18 -4.05
C GLN A 231 -5.80 8.74 -3.93
N ASN A 232 -6.80 7.87 -3.98
CA ASN A 232 -8.20 8.24 -3.86
C ASN A 232 -8.55 8.78 -2.46
N THR A 233 -8.03 8.16 -1.40
CA THR A 233 -8.25 8.64 -0.03
C THR A 233 -7.57 10.00 0.19
N LYS A 234 -6.36 10.20 -0.33
CA LYS A 234 -5.66 11.50 -0.31
C LYS A 234 -6.45 12.58 -1.07
N ALA A 235 -6.95 12.26 -2.26
CA ALA A 235 -7.77 13.18 -3.06
C ALA A 235 -9.13 13.49 -2.40
N ALA A 236 -9.76 12.51 -1.77
CA ALA A 236 -11.00 12.70 -1.01
C ALA A 236 -10.77 13.60 0.21
N LEU A 237 -9.68 13.38 0.95
CA LEU A 237 -9.26 14.21 2.07
C LEU A 237 -9.03 15.66 1.63
N HIS A 238 -8.30 15.88 0.54
CA HIS A 238 -8.07 17.22 0.00
C HIS A 238 -9.38 17.92 -0.39
N ARG A 239 -10.30 17.20 -1.07
CA ARG A 239 -11.63 17.73 -1.41
C ARG A 239 -12.46 18.08 -0.18
N ALA A 240 -12.45 17.24 0.86
CA ALA A 240 -13.13 17.51 2.12
C ALA A 240 -12.53 18.73 2.84
N GLY A 241 -11.20 18.84 2.87
CA GLY A 241 -10.48 19.99 3.41
C GLY A 241 -10.85 21.30 2.70
N LYS A 242 -10.86 21.31 1.36
CA LYS A 242 -11.27 22.48 0.56
C LYS A 242 -12.70 22.92 0.89
N LYS A 243 -13.64 21.97 0.99
CA LYS A 243 -15.03 22.27 1.38
C LYS A 243 -15.13 22.86 2.78
N CYS A 244 -14.38 22.33 3.76
CA CYS A 244 -14.34 22.88 5.12
C CYS A 244 -13.84 24.33 5.14
N VAL A 245 -12.74 24.62 4.44
CA VAL A 245 -12.16 25.97 4.36
C VAL A 245 -13.13 26.94 3.71
N GLN A 246 -13.76 26.55 2.59
CA GLN A 246 -14.75 27.39 1.91
C GLN A 246 -15.97 27.67 2.80
N MET A 247 -16.47 26.65 3.48
CA MET A 247 -17.61 26.77 4.39
C MET A 247 -17.28 27.67 5.59
N ARG A 248 -16.09 27.50 6.18
CA ARG A 248 -15.61 28.35 7.29
C ARG A 248 -15.53 29.82 6.87
N ARG A 249 -14.96 30.13 5.71
CA ARG A 249 -14.94 31.51 5.17
C ARG A 249 -16.35 32.09 5.02
N ARG A 250 -17.31 31.30 4.52
CA ARG A 250 -18.71 31.75 4.40
C ARG A 250 -19.36 31.99 5.76
N TYR A 251 -19.07 31.14 6.73
CA TYR A 251 -19.55 31.29 8.10
C TYR A 251 -18.97 32.54 8.76
N ASP A 252 -17.67 32.79 8.60
CA ASP A 252 -17.00 33.97 9.17
C ASP A 252 -17.58 35.28 8.57
N LEU A 253 -17.77 35.34 7.25
CA LEU A 253 -18.43 36.48 6.58
C LEU A 253 -19.87 36.69 7.06
N ALA A 254 -20.64 35.60 7.23
CA ALA A 254 -22.00 35.68 7.75
C ALA A 254 -22.01 36.19 9.20
N LYS A 255 -21.04 35.79 10.02
CA LYS A 255 -20.88 36.22 11.40
C LYS A 255 -20.53 37.70 11.50
N GLU A 256 -19.67 38.20 10.61
CA GLU A 256 -19.37 39.63 10.50
C GLU A 256 -20.61 40.44 10.10
N ALA A 257 -21.37 39.98 9.10
CA ALA A 257 -22.63 40.61 8.69
C ALA A 257 -23.67 40.62 9.82
N PHE A 258 -23.76 39.54 10.60
CA PHE A 258 -24.61 39.47 11.78
C PHE A 258 -24.18 40.47 12.87
N ALA A 259 -22.88 40.58 13.15
CA ALA A 259 -22.36 41.57 14.09
C ALA A 259 -22.59 43.01 13.62
N GLN A 260 -22.62 43.27 12.31
CA GLN A 260 -23.01 44.55 11.72
C GLN A 260 -24.48 44.87 12.02
N LEU A 261 -25.40 43.92 11.78
CA LEU A 261 -26.82 44.09 12.06
C LEU A 261 -27.09 44.35 13.55
N GLN A 262 -26.37 43.67 14.45
CA GLN A 262 -26.46 43.93 15.88
C GLN A 262 -26.03 45.37 16.23
N ARG A 263 -24.95 45.88 15.62
CA ARG A 263 -24.52 47.27 15.79
C ARG A 263 -25.60 48.25 15.30
N GLU A 264 -26.16 48.04 14.11
CA GLU A 264 -27.27 48.85 13.56
C GLU A 264 -28.51 48.84 14.47
N ALA A 265 -28.86 47.68 15.05
CA ALA A 265 -29.96 47.59 16.00
C ALA A 265 -29.72 48.43 17.27
N THR A 266 -28.50 48.39 17.82
CA THR A 266 -28.16 49.20 19.00
C THR A 266 -28.15 50.70 18.72
N GLU A 267 -27.72 51.10 17.52
CA GLU A 267 -27.69 52.51 17.11
C GLU A 267 -29.10 53.07 16.86
N THR A 268 -29.96 52.30 16.18
CA THR A 268 -31.37 52.66 16.01
C THR A 268 -32.10 52.73 17.34
N GLU A 269 -31.82 51.83 18.28
CA GLU A 269 -32.41 51.87 19.63
C GLU A 269 -31.96 53.10 20.44
N LYS A 270 -30.69 53.50 20.35
CA LYS A 270 -30.20 54.77 20.94
C LYS A 270 -30.91 55.97 20.32
N SER A 271 -31.10 55.98 19.00
CA SER A 271 -31.81 57.04 18.29
C SER A 271 -33.28 57.13 18.71
N ILE A 272 -33.96 55.99 18.86
CA ILE A 272 -35.34 55.92 19.38
C ILE A 272 -35.41 56.54 20.77
N ARG A 273 -34.54 56.11 21.71
CA ARG A 273 -34.50 56.65 23.08
C ARG A 273 -34.31 58.16 23.10
N SER A 274 -33.36 58.68 22.33
CA SER A 274 -33.12 60.12 22.22
C SER A 274 -34.34 60.90 21.69
N HIS A 275 -35.05 60.35 20.70
CA HIS A 275 -36.27 60.97 20.18
C HIS A 275 -37.44 60.90 21.18
N GLU A 276 -37.54 59.84 21.99
CA GLU A 276 -38.53 59.71 23.07
C GLU A 276 -38.29 60.74 24.17
N GLU A 277 -37.04 60.90 24.62
CA GLU A 277 -36.62 61.94 25.57
C GLU A 277 -36.95 63.34 25.04
N ARG A 278 -36.64 63.61 23.77
CA ARG A 278 -36.95 64.90 23.13
C ARG A 278 -38.45 65.17 23.04
N LEU A 279 -39.26 64.14 22.75
CA LEU A 279 -40.72 64.27 22.77
C LEU A 279 -41.27 64.54 24.17
N ALA A 280 -40.71 63.90 25.19
CA ALA A 280 -41.07 64.15 26.59
C ALA A 280 -40.77 65.61 26.95
N HIS A 281 -39.58 66.10 26.62
CA HIS A 281 -39.19 67.49 26.89
C HIS A 281 -40.09 68.53 26.18
N ILE A 282 -40.40 68.33 24.90
CA ILE A 282 -41.30 69.23 24.16
C ILE A 282 -42.72 69.19 24.74
N ARG A 283 -43.19 68.01 25.17
CA ARG A 283 -44.49 67.87 25.83
C ARG A 283 -44.54 68.67 27.14
N GLU A 284 -43.48 68.64 27.93
CA GLU A 284 -43.35 69.45 29.14
C GLU A 284 -43.31 70.95 28.85
N GLU A 285 -42.58 71.39 27.81
CA GLU A 285 -42.58 72.78 27.35
C GLU A 285 -43.99 73.25 26.93
N ILE A 286 -44.70 72.45 26.13
CA ILE A 286 -46.08 72.76 25.72
C ILE A 286 -46.97 72.89 26.96
N GLN A 287 -46.86 71.98 27.94
CA GLN A 287 -47.61 72.08 29.19
C GLN A 287 -47.25 73.33 30.00
N ARG A 288 -45.97 73.70 30.08
CA ARG A 288 -45.53 74.94 30.74
C ARG A 288 -46.13 76.18 30.07
N PHE A 289 -46.07 76.27 28.74
CA PHE A 289 -46.68 77.39 28.01
C PHE A 289 -48.20 77.42 28.14
N ARG A 290 -48.88 76.27 28.18
CA ARG A 290 -50.33 76.20 28.45
C ARG A 290 -50.68 76.72 29.85
N LYS A 291 -49.94 76.31 30.88
CA LYS A 291 -50.11 76.81 32.26
C LYS A 291 -49.85 78.32 32.35
N GLU A 292 -48.79 78.82 31.70
CA GLU A 292 -48.50 80.26 31.65
C GLU A 292 -49.59 81.04 30.91
N ARG A 293 -50.07 80.51 29.78
CA ARG A 293 -51.16 81.11 29.01
C ARG A 293 -52.44 81.21 29.84
N GLU A 294 -52.76 80.20 30.63
CA GLU A 294 -53.93 80.22 31.52
C GLU A 294 -53.79 81.27 32.63
N LYS A 295 -52.63 81.36 33.30
CA LYS A 295 -52.36 82.42 34.29
C LYS A 295 -52.48 83.83 33.69
N VAL A 296 -51.97 84.03 32.48
CA VAL A 296 -52.08 85.32 31.76
C VAL A 296 -53.54 85.60 31.38
N ARG A 297 -54.32 84.56 31.06
CA ARG A 297 -55.76 84.66 30.76
C ARG A 297 -56.55 85.07 32.00
N GLU A 298 -56.33 84.42 33.14
CA GLU A 298 -56.93 84.76 34.44
C GLU A 298 -56.56 86.19 34.87
N SER A 299 -55.30 86.59 34.74
CA SER A 299 -54.86 87.96 35.04
C SER A 299 -55.52 88.99 34.13
N LYS A 300 -55.76 88.63 32.86
CA LYS A 300 -56.45 89.48 31.90
C LYS A 300 -57.94 89.62 32.25
N THR A 301 -58.63 88.52 32.57
CA THR A 301 -60.06 88.56 32.95
C THR A 301 -60.25 89.37 34.23
N GLN A 302 -59.42 89.16 35.25
CA GLN A 302 -59.45 89.98 36.48
C GLN A 302 -59.26 91.49 36.22
N LEU A 303 -58.44 91.86 35.22
CA LEU A 303 -58.25 93.27 34.84
C LEU A 303 -59.37 93.80 33.95
N GLU A 304 -60.00 92.96 33.14
CA GLU A 304 -61.19 93.30 32.35
C GLU A 304 -62.42 93.47 33.25
N ASP A 305 -62.59 92.63 34.28
CA ASP A 305 -63.64 92.75 35.29
C ASP A 305 -63.49 94.07 36.08
N LYS A 306 -62.27 94.40 36.52
CA LYS A 306 -61.95 95.70 37.15
C LYS A 306 -62.18 96.91 36.22
N LEU A 307 -62.07 96.71 34.90
CA LEU A 307 -62.38 97.74 33.90
C LEU A 307 -63.89 97.89 33.69
N GLN A 308 -64.68 96.87 34.02
CA GLN A 308 -66.13 96.85 33.86
C GLN A 308 -66.86 97.42 35.10
N ASP A 309 -66.26 97.28 36.29
CA ASP A 309 -66.74 97.86 37.56
C ASP A 309 -66.41 99.36 37.74
N SER A 310 -65.90 100.03 36.70
CA SER A 310 -65.24 101.35 36.77
C SER A 310 -66.17 102.56 36.81
N SER A 311 -67.20 102.58 37.67
CA SER A 311 -68.08 103.76 37.82
C SER A 311 -67.40 104.98 38.48
N ASN A 312 -66.22 104.83 39.10
CA ASN A 312 -65.58 105.86 39.94
C ASN A 312 -64.05 106.04 39.72
N LEU A 313 -63.49 105.65 38.57
CA LEU A 313 -62.03 105.75 38.30
C LEU A 313 -61.68 107.02 37.49
N ILE A 314 -60.61 107.72 37.87
CA ILE A 314 -60.04 108.89 37.17
C ILE A 314 -59.47 108.45 35.80
N ASP A 315 -59.69 109.23 34.73
CA ASP A 315 -59.30 108.92 33.33
C ASP A 315 -57.90 108.32 33.14
N VAL A 316 -56.89 108.86 33.86
CA VAL A 316 -55.49 108.39 33.80
C VAL A 316 -55.34 106.92 34.25
N SER A 317 -56.14 106.48 35.22
CA SER A 317 -56.13 105.09 35.71
C SER A 317 -56.81 104.12 34.73
N LEU A 318 -57.80 104.60 33.98
CA LEU A 318 -58.52 103.84 32.97
C LEU A 318 -57.61 103.50 31.77
N ASP A 319 -56.81 104.47 31.31
CA ASP A 319 -55.89 104.28 30.18
C ASP A 319 -54.72 103.36 30.52
N VAL A 320 -54.19 103.42 31.75
CA VAL A 320 -53.17 102.49 32.23
C VAL A 320 -53.70 101.04 32.25
N LEU A 321 -54.95 100.82 32.67
CA LEU A 321 -55.59 99.51 32.64
C LEU A 321 -55.80 99.00 31.21
N LYS A 322 -56.26 99.86 30.28
CA LYS A 322 -56.41 99.52 28.84
C LYS A 322 -55.08 99.12 28.20
N VAL A 323 -53.99 99.83 28.50
CA VAL A 323 -52.64 99.49 28.00
C VAL A 323 -52.21 98.13 28.54
N ARG A 324 -52.46 97.84 29.82
CA ARG A 324 -52.11 96.57 30.47
C ARG A 324 -52.91 95.38 29.90
N VAL A 325 -54.22 95.56 29.66
CA VAL A 325 -55.06 94.56 28.96
C VAL A 325 -54.56 94.32 27.53
N LYS A 326 -54.19 95.38 26.79
CA LYS A 326 -53.61 95.26 25.43
C LYS A 326 -52.27 94.53 25.44
N ALA A 327 -51.43 94.75 26.45
CA ALA A 327 -50.17 94.04 26.63
C ALA A 327 -50.40 92.54 26.94
N LEU A 328 -51.38 92.21 27.80
CA LEU A 328 -51.75 90.82 28.09
C LEU A 328 -52.35 90.11 26.86
N ARG A 329 -53.15 90.81 26.03
CA ARG A 329 -53.63 90.29 24.74
C ARG A 329 -52.46 89.93 23.81
N LYS A 330 -51.47 90.82 23.68
CA LYS A 330 -50.26 90.53 22.89
C LYS A 330 -49.49 89.34 23.46
N ARG A 331 -49.35 89.23 24.78
CA ARG A 331 -48.68 88.09 25.43
C ARG A 331 -49.41 86.76 25.20
N LEU A 332 -50.75 86.76 25.25
CA LEU A 332 -51.57 85.59 24.91
C LEU A 332 -51.36 85.14 23.46
N LEU A 333 -51.28 86.10 22.52
CA LEU A 333 -51.01 85.80 21.11
C LEU A 333 -49.62 85.14 20.93
N VAL A 334 -48.59 85.70 21.57
CA VAL A 334 -47.22 85.14 21.53
C VAL A 334 -47.14 83.75 22.17
N LEU A 335 -47.85 83.52 23.28
CA LEU A 335 -47.92 82.19 23.89
C LEU A 335 -48.68 81.19 22.99
N GLY A 336 -49.74 81.63 22.30
CA GLY A 336 -50.44 80.85 21.30
C GLY A 336 -49.53 80.38 20.17
N THR A 337 -48.78 81.29 19.55
CA THR A 337 -47.86 80.95 18.46
C THR A 337 -46.70 80.06 18.92
N LYS A 338 -46.19 80.24 20.15
CA LYS A 338 -45.19 79.34 20.75
C LYS A 338 -45.72 77.92 20.95
N ILE A 339 -46.96 77.78 21.45
CA ILE A 339 -47.61 76.47 21.63
C ILE A 339 -47.77 75.78 20.27
N GLU A 340 -48.34 76.46 19.27
CA GLU A 340 -48.55 75.89 17.93
C GLU A 340 -47.23 75.47 17.26
N SER A 341 -46.19 76.29 17.38
CA SER A 341 -44.86 75.97 16.84
C SER A 341 -44.27 74.70 17.49
N ARG A 342 -44.42 74.57 18.82
CA ARG A 342 -43.96 73.38 19.55
C ARG A 342 -44.80 72.15 19.25
N GLU A 343 -46.11 72.29 19.05
CA GLU A 343 -47.01 71.21 18.63
C GLU A 343 -46.67 70.68 17.23
N ARG A 344 -46.33 71.55 16.27
CA ARG A 344 -45.83 71.13 14.96
C ARG A 344 -44.51 70.36 15.08
N THR A 345 -43.58 70.87 15.89
CA THR A 345 -42.29 70.21 16.15
C THR A 345 -42.48 68.83 16.80
N TYR A 346 -43.41 68.74 17.76
CA TYR A 346 -43.80 67.48 18.40
C TYR A 346 -44.36 66.48 17.38
N GLY A 347 -45.25 66.93 16.49
CA GLY A 347 -45.80 66.10 15.41
C GLY A 347 -44.72 65.50 14.51
N HIS A 348 -43.79 66.34 14.02
CA HIS A 348 -42.68 65.90 13.16
C HIS A 348 -41.77 64.86 13.83
N ILE A 349 -41.36 65.10 15.08
CA ILE A 349 -40.51 64.17 15.82
C ILE A 349 -41.25 62.86 16.11
N LYS A 350 -42.56 62.92 16.38
CA LYS A 350 -43.40 61.75 16.61
C LYS A 350 -43.51 60.87 15.37
N GLU A 351 -43.60 61.46 14.18
CA GLU A 351 -43.59 60.71 12.92
C GLU A 351 -42.24 60.05 12.65
N LYS A 352 -41.14 60.77 12.85
CA LYS A 352 -39.79 60.20 12.78
C LYS A 352 -39.59 59.05 13.75
N LEU A 353 -40.09 59.17 14.98
CA LEU A 353 -40.05 58.09 15.96
C LEU A 353 -40.80 56.85 15.48
N LYS A 354 -41.98 57.01 14.87
CA LYS A 354 -42.73 55.88 14.30
C LYS A 354 -41.94 55.19 13.20
N ALA A 355 -41.32 55.95 12.29
CA ALA A 355 -40.48 55.41 11.23
C ALA A 355 -39.29 54.61 11.80
N LEU A 356 -38.55 55.19 12.76
CA LEU A 356 -37.44 54.52 13.42
C LEU A 356 -37.87 53.23 14.15
N LYS A 357 -39.05 53.22 14.79
CA LYS A 357 -39.59 52.00 15.43
C LYS A 357 -39.91 50.90 14.42
N ILE A 358 -40.38 51.25 13.23
CA ILE A 358 -40.62 50.29 12.14
C ILE A 358 -39.28 49.75 11.63
N GLU A 359 -38.30 50.62 11.38
CA GLU A 359 -36.96 50.22 10.95
C GLU A 359 -36.29 49.29 11.97
N HIS A 360 -36.35 49.63 13.27
CA HIS A 360 -35.81 48.78 14.32
C HIS A 360 -36.46 47.40 14.35
N LYS A 361 -37.79 47.32 14.12
CA LYS A 361 -38.49 46.04 13.99
C LYS A 361 -38.00 45.22 12.79
N ILE A 362 -37.80 45.87 11.65
CA ILE A 362 -37.24 45.22 10.44
C ILE A 362 -35.83 44.68 10.73
N ILE A 363 -34.98 45.46 11.41
CA ILE A 363 -33.62 45.02 11.78
C ILE A 363 -33.69 43.82 12.75
N GLN A 364 -34.57 43.87 13.74
CA GLN A 364 -34.79 42.75 14.68
C GLN A 364 -35.22 41.47 13.96
N ASP A 365 -36.11 41.55 12.98
CA ASP A 365 -36.52 40.40 12.19
C ASP A 365 -35.36 39.86 11.31
N ARG A 366 -34.51 40.75 10.77
CA ARG A 366 -33.28 40.36 10.06
C ARG A 366 -32.27 39.66 10.96
N ILE A 367 -32.10 40.13 12.19
CA ILE A 367 -31.24 39.50 13.21
C ILE A 367 -31.69 38.06 13.45
N LYS A 368 -32.99 37.84 13.74
CA LYS A 368 -33.54 36.50 13.98
C LYS A 368 -33.34 35.54 12.80
N ASN A 369 -33.51 36.04 11.57
CA ASN A 369 -33.29 35.22 10.37
C ASN A 369 -31.81 34.89 10.16
N SER A 370 -30.91 35.84 10.46
CA SER A 370 -29.48 35.65 10.37
C SER A 370 -28.94 34.68 11.44
N GLU A 371 -29.50 34.71 12.66
CA GLU A 371 -29.20 33.74 13.72
C GLU A 371 -29.48 32.30 13.25
N LYS A 372 -30.69 32.03 12.75
CA LYS A 372 -31.05 30.72 12.20
C LYS A 372 -30.11 30.28 11.07
N TYR A 373 -29.77 31.20 10.18
CA TYR A 373 -28.84 30.91 9.09
C TYR A 373 -27.43 30.56 9.60
N LEU A 374 -26.94 31.25 10.64
CA LEU A 374 -25.66 30.93 11.26
C LEU A 374 -25.67 29.55 11.92
N GLU A 375 -26.74 29.19 12.63
CA GLU A 375 -26.91 27.85 13.24
C GLU A 375 -26.87 26.74 12.17
N GLU A 376 -27.62 26.89 11.07
CA GLU A 376 -27.59 25.93 9.96
C GLU A 376 -26.20 25.80 9.33
N MET A 377 -25.48 26.91 9.20
CA MET A 377 -24.13 26.94 8.64
C MET A 377 -23.13 26.27 9.60
N GLU A 378 -23.29 26.45 10.91
CA GLU A 378 -22.48 25.80 11.92
C GLU A 378 -22.66 24.27 11.90
N GLU A 379 -23.91 23.79 11.82
CA GLU A 379 -24.21 22.35 11.71
C GLU A 379 -23.63 21.73 10.43
N LYS A 380 -23.76 22.42 9.29
CA LYS A 380 -23.11 22.00 8.03
C LYS A 380 -21.59 21.94 8.17
N LEU A 381 -20.98 22.92 8.87
CA LEU A 381 -19.53 22.92 9.11
C LEU A 381 -19.10 21.75 10.02
N LYS A 382 -19.85 21.45 11.09
CA LYS A 382 -19.59 20.29 11.96
C LYS A 382 -19.66 18.98 11.17
N ALA A 383 -20.67 18.80 10.33
CA ALA A 383 -20.82 17.61 9.48
C ALA A 383 -19.65 17.46 8.48
N LEU A 384 -19.20 18.56 7.87
CA LEU A 384 -18.04 18.57 6.98
C LEU A 384 -16.73 18.24 7.72
N LEU A 385 -16.54 18.78 8.93
CA LEU A 385 -15.38 18.48 9.77
C LEU A 385 -15.34 17.00 10.17
N LYS A 386 -16.48 16.42 10.56
CA LYS A 386 -16.59 14.97 10.84
C LYS A 386 -16.22 14.14 9.60
N THR A 387 -16.69 14.55 8.43
CA THR A 387 -16.35 13.89 7.16
C THR A 387 -14.85 13.99 6.87
N LYS A 388 -14.25 15.18 7.00
CA LYS A 388 -12.80 15.40 6.84
C LYS A 388 -12.01 14.48 7.80
N HIS A 389 -12.38 14.46 9.07
CA HIS A 389 -11.72 13.64 10.08
C HIS A 389 -11.78 12.14 9.75
N SER A 390 -12.93 11.65 9.25
CA SER A 390 -13.04 10.25 8.81
C SER A 390 -12.07 9.91 7.67
N TRP A 391 -11.86 10.83 6.73
CA TRP A 391 -10.88 10.66 5.65
C TRP A 391 -9.43 10.78 6.14
N GLU A 392 -9.17 11.66 7.12
CA GLU A 392 -7.86 11.75 7.78
C GLU A 392 -7.50 10.43 8.45
N GLN A 393 -8.40 9.85 9.24
CA GLN A 393 -8.19 8.57 9.90
C GLN A 393 -7.94 7.43 8.90
N ARG A 394 -8.73 7.36 7.81
CA ARG A 394 -8.55 6.35 6.75
C ARG A 394 -7.21 6.47 6.04
N HIS A 395 -6.79 7.70 5.72
CA HIS A 395 -5.50 7.93 5.07
C HIS A 395 -4.35 7.62 6.04
N ALA A 396 -4.41 8.12 7.28
CA ALA A 396 -3.42 7.87 8.32
C ALA A 396 -3.25 6.37 8.60
N PHE A 397 -4.35 5.62 8.76
CA PHE A 397 -4.30 4.17 8.96
C PHE A 397 -3.49 3.41 7.88
N LYS A 398 -3.43 3.95 6.66
CA LYS A 398 -2.64 3.36 5.57
C LYS A 398 -1.24 3.92 5.45
N THR A 399 -1.02 5.20 5.71
CA THR A 399 0.25 5.88 5.42
C THR A 399 1.11 6.16 6.65
N ASP A 400 0.58 5.97 7.85
CA ASP A 400 1.27 6.26 9.10
C ASP A 400 2.47 5.31 9.29
N PRO A 401 3.72 5.84 9.33
CA PRO A 401 4.93 5.04 9.46
C PRO A 401 4.96 4.18 10.73
N GLU A 402 4.44 4.68 11.86
CA GLU A 402 4.40 3.91 13.11
C GLU A 402 3.47 2.70 12.99
N HIS A 403 2.30 2.90 12.39
CA HIS A 403 1.36 1.84 12.13
C HIS A 403 1.91 0.81 11.12
N LEU A 404 2.65 1.26 10.11
CA LEU A 404 3.33 0.38 9.14
C LEU A 404 4.43 -0.45 9.81
N ARG A 405 5.24 0.13 10.71
CA ARG A 405 6.23 -0.59 11.50
C ARG A 405 5.59 -1.68 12.37
N ALA A 406 4.57 -1.32 13.14
CA ALA A 406 3.84 -2.28 13.97
C ALA A 406 3.26 -3.45 13.16
N LYS A 407 2.74 -3.19 11.95
CA LYS A 407 2.29 -4.24 11.02
C LYS A 407 3.42 -5.16 10.56
N GLN A 408 4.59 -4.60 10.26
CA GLN A 408 5.75 -5.39 9.88
C GLN A 408 6.22 -6.30 11.02
N GLU A 409 6.36 -5.76 12.23
CA GLU A 409 6.75 -6.50 13.43
C GLU A 409 5.76 -7.62 13.78
N ALA A 410 4.46 -7.35 13.68
CA ALA A 410 3.44 -8.38 13.93
C ALA A 410 3.48 -9.53 12.91
N LYS A 411 3.83 -9.26 11.65
CA LYS A 411 3.85 -10.27 10.59
C LYS A 411 5.17 -11.04 10.50
N THR A 412 6.31 -10.43 10.86
CA THR A 412 7.59 -11.13 11.00
C THR A 412 7.54 -12.18 12.12
N VAL A 413 6.75 -11.94 13.18
CA VAL A 413 6.50 -12.93 14.25
C VAL A 413 5.59 -14.08 13.78
N ARG A 414 4.62 -13.81 12.90
CA ARG A 414 3.63 -14.80 12.44
C ARG A 414 4.10 -15.70 11.31
N ILE A 415 4.99 -15.25 10.43
CA ILE A 415 5.55 -16.08 9.37
C ILE A 415 6.71 -16.85 10.01
N PRO A 416 6.58 -18.16 10.30
CA PRO A 416 7.72 -18.91 10.76
C PRO A 416 8.74 -18.86 9.62
N LEU A 417 9.91 -18.30 9.88
CA LEU A 417 11.08 -18.29 8.99
C LEU A 417 11.62 -19.72 8.70
N LYS A 418 10.76 -20.74 8.64
CA LYS A 418 11.09 -22.12 8.28
C LYS A 418 11.70 -22.19 6.87
N ALA A 419 11.36 -21.26 5.98
CA ALA A 419 11.96 -21.11 4.66
C ALA A 419 13.47 -20.77 4.67
N VAL A 420 13.92 -19.96 5.63
CA VAL A 420 15.34 -19.59 5.77
C VAL A 420 16.15 -20.72 6.39
N ARG A 421 15.49 -21.61 7.17
CA ARG A 421 16.13 -22.85 7.61
C ARG A 421 16.42 -23.79 6.46
N VAL A 422 15.66 -23.84 5.36
CA VAL A 422 15.91 -24.87 4.31
C VAL A 422 17.15 -24.56 3.47
N LYS A 423 17.39 -23.31 3.02
CA LYS A 423 18.62 -23.00 2.26
C LYS A 423 19.89 -23.12 3.11
N THR A 424 19.85 -22.68 4.38
CA THR A 424 20.99 -22.83 5.29
C THR A 424 21.16 -24.26 5.78
N PHE A 425 20.09 -25.00 6.05
CA PHE A 425 20.13 -26.41 6.45
C PHE A 425 20.58 -27.30 5.29
N VAL A 426 19.99 -27.24 4.10
CA VAL A 426 20.39 -28.11 2.97
C VAL A 426 21.85 -27.87 2.57
N THR A 427 22.30 -26.60 2.55
CA THR A 427 23.71 -26.30 2.26
C THR A 427 24.65 -26.74 3.40
N LYS A 428 24.23 -26.57 4.66
CA LYS A 428 25.00 -27.01 5.84
C LYS A 428 25.03 -28.53 5.98
N THR A 429 23.93 -29.22 5.76
CA THR A 429 23.81 -30.69 5.74
C THR A 429 24.65 -31.24 4.61
N ARG A 430 24.56 -30.70 3.38
CA ARG A 430 25.43 -31.11 2.27
C ARG A 430 26.92 -30.92 2.59
N GLN A 431 27.29 -29.79 3.20
CA GLN A 431 28.68 -29.55 3.63
C GLN A 431 29.11 -30.45 4.80
N GLN A 432 28.21 -30.77 5.73
CA GLN A 432 28.46 -31.70 6.84
C GLN A 432 28.61 -33.14 6.34
N THR A 433 27.76 -33.59 5.41
CA THR A 433 27.85 -34.90 4.77
C THR A 433 29.14 -35.03 3.97
N LEU A 434 29.53 -33.99 3.22
CA LEU A 434 30.83 -33.97 2.52
C LEU A 434 32.01 -33.98 3.50
N GLN A 435 31.93 -33.21 4.59
CA GLN A 435 33.01 -33.17 5.58
C GLN A 435 33.16 -34.52 6.31
N ARG A 436 32.05 -35.21 6.58
CA ARG A 436 32.06 -36.58 7.10
C ARG A 436 32.60 -37.57 6.09
N ALA A 437 32.16 -37.48 4.83
CA ALA A 437 32.69 -38.33 3.76
C ALA A 437 34.20 -38.16 3.62
N LEU A 438 34.72 -36.93 3.69
CA LEU A 438 36.16 -36.67 3.66
C LEU A 438 36.88 -37.24 4.88
N ALA A 439 36.31 -37.13 6.09
CA ALA A 439 36.88 -37.76 7.28
C ALA A 439 36.91 -39.30 7.16
N LEU A 440 35.84 -39.90 6.63
CA LEU A 440 35.78 -41.34 6.37
C LEU A 440 36.75 -41.76 5.27
N VAL A 441 36.99 -40.93 4.25
CA VAL A 441 38.07 -41.16 3.29
C VAL A 441 39.42 -41.11 3.99
N GLU A 442 39.69 -40.13 4.84
CA GLU A 442 40.94 -40.06 5.61
C GLU A 442 41.16 -41.28 6.51
N GLU A 443 40.10 -41.88 7.06
CA GLU A 443 40.17 -43.06 7.92
C GLU A 443 40.30 -44.39 7.16
N ILE A 444 39.66 -44.51 5.99
CA ILE A 444 39.48 -45.80 5.29
C ILE A 444 40.44 -45.93 4.09
N TYR A 445 40.85 -44.82 3.48
CA TYR A 445 41.66 -44.81 2.27
C TYR A 445 43.16 -44.87 2.59
N ASP A 446 43.85 -45.89 2.07
CA ASP A 446 45.28 -46.12 2.36
C ASP A 446 46.25 -45.24 1.54
N GLY A 447 45.72 -44.34 0.71
CA GLY A 447 46.48 -43.35 -0.04
C GLY A 447 47.25 -43.90 -1.25
N LYS A 448 47.35 -45.21 -1.46
CA LYS A 448 48.28 -45.83 -2.43
C LYS A 448 48.06 -45.39 -3.88
N GLN A 449 46.85 -44.98 -4.24
CA GLN A 449 46.48 -44.56 -5.60
C GLN A 449 46.09 -43.09 -5.70
N TRP A 450 46.54 -42.24 -4.77
CA TRP A 450 46.07 -40.85 -4.67
C TRP A 450 46.28 -40.02 -5.95
N LYS A 451 47.33 -40.33 -6.74
CA LYS A 451 47.57 -39.69 -8.04
C LYS A 451 46.52 -40.06 -9.10
N ARG A 452 46.02 -41.31 -9.09
CA ARG A 452 44.91 -41.73 -9.96
C ARG A 452 43.60 -41.10 -9.51
N LEU A 453 43.38 -41.00 -8.21
CA LEU A 453 42.23 -40.28 -7.67
C LEU A 453 42.28 -38.78 -8.02
N ALA A 454 43.46 -38.16 -7.94
CA ALA A 454 43.67 -36.74 -8.27
C ALA A 454 43.29 -36.39 -9.71
N THR A 455 43.60 -37.27 -10.68
CA THR A 455 43.27 -37.05 -12.09
C THR A 455 41.80 -37.28 -12.41
N ARG A 456 41.07 -38.00 -11.54
CA ARG A 456 39.63 -38.27 -11.66
C ARG A 456 38.76 -37.25 -10.92
N LEU A 457 39.34 -36.47 -10.02
CA LEU A 457 38.67 -35.37 -9.34
C LEU A 457 38.56 -34.16 -10.27
N THR A 458 37.51 -34.15 -11.08
CA THR A 458 37.23 -33.11 -12.08
C THR A 458 36.33 -32.00 -11.54
N TRP A 459 36.52 -30.80 -12.06
CA TRP A 459 35.67 -29.63 -11.82
C TRP A 459 34.53 -29.56 -12.85
N PRO A 460 33.47 -28.76 -12.61
CA PRO A 460 32.37 -28.56 -13.57
C PRO A 460 32.80 -27.94 -14.92
N ASP A 461 33.95 -27.28 -14.97
CA ASP A 461 34.57 -26.70 -16.17
C ASP A 461 35.59 -27.64 -16.84
N GLY A 462 35.69 -28.90 -16.38
CA GLY A 462 36.55 -29.93 -16.97
C GLY A 462 38.02 -29.86 -16.54
N ALA A 463 38.39 -28.93 -15.67
CA ALA A 463 39.74 -28.84 -15.15
C ALA A 463 39.97 -29.81 -13.97
N HIS A 464 41.22 -30.23 -13.80
CA HIS A 464 41.65 -31.32 -12.91
C HIS A 464 42.92 -30.92 -12.16
N ILE A 465 43.26 -31.67 -11.11
CA ILE A 465 44.55 -31.50 -10.42
C ILE A 465 45.68 -31.78 -11.40
N THR A 466 46.55 -30.79 -11.63
CA THR A 466 47.59 -30.88 -12.67
C THR A 466 48.76 -31.73 -12.22
N ALA A 467 49.60 -32.15 -13.17
CA ALA A 467 50.86 -32.83 -12.87
C ALA A 467 51.80 -31.97 -12.00
N GLU A 468 51.77 -30.65 -12.17
CA GLU A 468 52.53 -29.68 -11.37
C GLU A 468 52.02 -29.63 -9.92
N ASP A 469 50.70 -29.66 -9.71
CA ASP A 469 50.11 -29.73 -8.37
C ASP A 469 50.49 -31.03 -7.65
N MET A 470 50.47 -32.16 -8.38
CA MET A 470 50.88 -33.47 -7.84
C MET A 470 52.37 -33.49 -7.47
N ALA A 471 53.22 -32.92 -8.33
CA ALA A 471 54.66 -32.79 -8.05
C ALA A 471 54.91 -31.89 -6.84
N ALA A 472 54.16 -30.78 -6.71
CA ALA A 472 54.25 -29.87 -5.56
C ALA A 472 53.78 -30.52 -4.25
N ILE A 473 52.72 -31.36 -4.28
CA ILE A 473 52.27 -32.13 -3.11
C ILE A 473 53.34 -33.16 -2.70
N GLN A 474 53.92 -33.88 -3.67
CA GLN A 474 54.95 -34.88 -3.40
C GLN A 474 56.25 -34.25 -2.87
N ALA A 475 56.65 -33.08 -3.37
CA ALA A 475 57.81 -32.35 -2.86
C ALA A 475 57.60 -31.84 -1.42
N ARG A 476 56.36 -31.54 -1.03
CA ARG A 476 56.00 -31.04 0.32
C ARG A 476 55.79 -32.13 1.36
N CYS A 477 55.57 -33.37 0.94
CA CYS A 477 55.43 -34.55 1.79
C CYS A 477 56.17 -35.72 1.14
N PRO A 478 57.51 -35.75 1.16
CA PRO A 478 58.26 -36.89 0.64
C PRO A 478 57.90 -38.14 1.44
N ASP A 479 57.64 -39.25 0.75
CA ASP A 479 57.42 -40.60 1.33
C ASP A 479 56.23 -40.81 2.29
N ASP A 480 55.43 -39.78 2.58
CA ASP A 480 54.20 -39.88 3.35
C ASP A 480 52.96 -39.90 2.43
N VAL A 481 52.61 -41.10 1.97
CA VAL A 481 51.52 -41.35 1.02
C VAL A 481 50.14 -40.93 1.58
N PRO A 482 49.77 -41.21 2.85
CA PRO A 482 48.56 -40.69 3.46
C PRO A 482 48.50 -39.14 3.50
N ALA A 483 49.60 -38.48 3.89
CA ALA A 483 49.62 -37.01 3.92
C ALA A 483 49.54 -36.39 2.51
N GLN A 484 50.11 -37.05 1.49
CA GLN A 484 49.95 -36.65 0.09
C GLN A 484 48.48 -36.73 -0.36
N ALA A 485 47.78 -37.83 -0.03
CA ALA A 485 46.36 -38.00 -0.33
C ALA A 485 45.48 -36.95 0.37
N GLN A 486 45.76 -36.65 1.63
CA GLN A 486 45.04 -35.63 2.39
C GLN A 486 45.24 -34.23 1.79
N LYS A 487 46.49 -33.85 1.48
CA LYS A 487 46.78 -32.56 0.83
C LYS A 487 46.11 -32.42 -0.54
N MET A 488 46.01 -33.52 -1.28
CA MET A 488 45.29 -33.58 -2.55
C MET A 488 43.79 -33.30 -2.36
N LEU A 489 43.13 -33.97 -1.41
CA LEU A 489 41.70 -33.76 -1.12
C LEU A 489 41.41 -32.34 -0.60
N MET A 490 42.31 -31.78 0.21
CA MET A 490 42.22 -30.38 0.64
C MET A 490 42.35 -29.40 -0.53
N LEU A 491 43.31 -29.63 -1.43
CA LEU A 491 43.50 -28.80 -2.64
C LEU A 491 42.26 -28.84 -3.53
N TRP A 492 41.72 -30.04 -3.76
CA TRP A 492 40.48 -30.24 -4.50
C TRP A 492 39.32 -29.48 -3.88
N ARG A 493 39.11 -29.61 -2.56
CA ARG A 493 38.04 -28.92 -1.83
C ARG A 493 38.22 -27.39 -1.87
N ALA A 494 39.45 -26.90 -1.71
CA ALA A 494 39.75 -25.47 -1.74
C ALA A 494 39.46 -24.85 -3.11
N ARG A 495 39.76 -25.57 -4.20
CA ARG A 495 39.52 -25.09 -5.57
C ARG A 495 38.06 -25.28 -6.03
N CYS A 496 37.39 -26.36 -5.64
CA CYS A 496 35.97 -26.59 -5.98
C CYS A 496 34.99 -25.73 -5.16
N GLY A 497 35.40 -25.25 -3.99
CA GLY A 497 34.58 -24.39 -3.13
C GLY A 497 33.21 -24.99 -2.80
N LYS A 498 32.13 -24.26 -3.10
CA LYS A 498 30.75 -24.68 -2.84
C LYS A 498 30.25 -25.79 -3.79
N MET A 499 30.99 -26.09 -4.86
CA MET A 499 30.60 -27.08 -5.87
C MET A 499 31.08 -28.49 -5.54
N ALA A 500 32.00 -28.65 -4.59
CA ALA A 500 32.36 -29.98 -4.07
C ALA A 500 31.11 -30.68 -3.50
N SER A 501 30.94 -31.96 -3.83
CA SER A 501 29.83 -32.79 -3.34
C SER A 501 30.30 -34.20 -2.99
N THR A 502 29.58 -34.86 -2.10
CA THR A 502 29.84 -36.27 -1.76
C THR A 502 29.74 -37.15 -3.01
N GLU A 503 28.78 -36.87 -3.89
CA GLU A 503 28.61 -37.58 -5.17
C GLU A 503 29.84 -37.47 -6.07
N SER A 504 30.43 -36.28 -6.22
CA SER A 504 31.65 -36.09 -7.02
C SER A 504 32.86 -36.84 -6.45
N LEU A 505 32.93 -36.94 -5.12
CA LEU A 505 33.98 -37.69 -4.42
C LEU A 505 33.79 -39.21 -4.59
N MET A 506 32.56 -39.72 -4.44
CA MET A 506 32.27 -41.15 -4.62
C MET A 506 32.49 -41.59 -6.07
N LEU A 507 32.08 -40.76 -7.04
CA LEU A 507 32.31 -41.03 -8.45
C LEU A 507 33.80 -41.09 -8.76
N ALA A 508 34.59 -40.15 -8.22
CA ALA A 508 36.03 -40.14 -8.41
C ALA A 508 36.70 -41.40 -7.83
N LEU A 509 36.31 -41.83 -6.62
CA LEU A 509 36.80 -43.05 -5.98
C LEU A 509 36.44 -44.32 -6.78
N LYS A 510 35.20 -44.44 -7.24
CA LYS A 510 34.75 -45.56 -8.09
C LYS A 510 35.52 -45.60 -9.43
N SER A 511 35.81 -44.42 -10.00
CA SER A 511 36.57 -44.31 -11.26
C SER A 511 38.09 -44.45 -11.12
N SER A 512 38.60 -44.54 -9.89
CA SER A 512 40.01 -44.73 -9.57
C SER A 512 40.30 -46.12 -9.01
N ASP A 513 39.47 -47.13 -9.32
CA ASP A 513 39.58 -48.51 -8.83
C ASP A 513 39.49 -48.63 -7.29
N GLN A 514 38.82 -47.69 -6.62
CA GLN A 514 38.60 -47.67 -5.16
C GLN A 514 37.12 -47.86 -4.83
N THR A 515 36.44 -48.75 -5.57
CA THR A 515 35.01 -49.04 -5.42
C THR A 515 34.68 -49.53 -4.00
N ASP A 516 35.53 -50.38 -3.43
CA ASP A 516 35.37 -50.94 -2.08
C ASP A 516 35.37 -49.83 -1.00
N VAL A 517 36.21 -48.81 -1.19
CA VAL A 517 36.30 -47.64 -0.30
C VAL A 517 35.06 -46.77 -0.45
N ALA A 518 34.63 -46.51 -1.69
CA ALA A 518 33.42 -45.73 -1.98
C ALA A 518 32.15 -46.39 -1.42
N GLU A 519 31.95 -47.70 -1.64
CA GLU A 519 30.80 -48.45 -1.13
C GLU A 519 30.78 -48.51 0.40
N ARG A 520 31.96 -48.61 1.04
CA ARG A 520 32.07 -48.60 2.50
C ARG A 520 31.73 -47.22 3.08
N ILE A 521 32.15 -46.14 2.44
CA ILE A 521 31.78 -44.79 2.84
C ILE A 521 30.28 -44.54 2.61
N GLU A 522 29.71 -44.97 1.48
CA GLU A 522 28.27 -44.88 1.22
C GLU A 522 27.47 -45.62 2.31
N LYS A 523 27.84 -46.85 2.66
CA LYS A 523 27.21 -47.60 3.76
C LYS A 523 27.31 -46.91 5.12
N LEU A 524 28.46 -46.30 5.43
CA LEU A 524 28.67 -45.59 6.71
C LEU A 524 27.95 -44.23 6.75
N LEU A 525 27.69 -43.62 5.59
CA LEU A 525 26.88 -42.41 5.47
C LEU A 525 25.36 -42.73 5.55
N ASP A 526 24.92 -43.91 5.09
CA ASP A 526 23.52 -44.36 5.08
C ASP A 526 23.03 -44.95 6.43
N GLN A 527 23.94 -45.37 7.31
CA GLN A 527 23.61 -45.95 8.63
C GLN A 527 23.21 -44.92 9.70
N GLN A 528 22.85 -43.68 9.34
CA GLN A 528 22.44 -42.62 10.26
C GLN A 528 21.19 -41.85 9.84
#